data_AF-A0A7K4GN21-F1
#
_entry.id   AF-A0A7K4GN21-F1
#
_cell.length_a   1.000
_cell.length_b   1.000
_cell.length_c   1.000
_cell.angle_alpha   90.00
_cell.angle_beta   90.00
_cell.angle_gamma   90.00
#
_symmetry.space_group_name_H-M   'P 1'
#
loop_
_entity.id
_entity.type
_entity.pdbx_description
1 polymer ?
#
loop_
_entity_poly.entity_id
_entity_poly.type
_entity_poly.pdbx_seq_one_letter_code
_entity_poly.pdbx_strand_id
1 'polypeptide(L)'
;MSQSYKDFLDKYKIDDFKTNLKLSGHTKIDFYNDIDKLLKSMSTIFNKLATIGTMRGAQVLMGVAKLTGPDKVVNKTDVKNCLNIDRLEKLRSAFEYLEKAKYITIEEKTEKFHIVKLNEEENPDLRVFREIIQKYWKSPHEEVEQAKKWSEER
;
A
#
# COMPACT_ATOMS: atom_id res chain seq x y z
N MET A 1 -10.23 -6.11 -16.55
CA MET A 1 -9.16 -5.46 -17.36
C MET A 1 -8.08 -4.99 -16.40
N SER A 2 -6.85 -5.49 -16.58
CA SER A 2 -5.67 -5.14 -15.77
C SER A 2 -5.35 -3.65 -15.89
N GLN A 3 -5.15 -2.96 -14.76
CA GLN A 3 -4.49 -1.65 -14.72
C GLN A 3 -3.31 -1.73 -13.73
N SER A 4 -2.24 -2.39 -14.15
CA SER A 4 -0.94 -2.25 -13.48
C SER A 4 -0.38 -0.84 -13.70
N TYR A 5 0.60 -0.41 -12.89
CA TYR A 5 1.29 0.87 -13.14
C TYR A 5 1.88 0.94 -14.56
N LYS A 6 2.37 -0.19 -15.09
CA LYS A 6 2.80 -0.28 -16.48
C LYS A 6 1.64 -0.04 -17.45
N ASP A 7 0.46 -0.57 -17.17
CA ASP A 7 -0.73 -0.41 -18.02
C ASP A 7 -1.23 1.04 -18.02
N PHE A 8 -1.07 1.78 -16.91
CA PHE A 8 -1.34 3.22 -16.85
C PHE A 8 -0.37 4.01 -17.73
N LEU A 9 0.94 3.71 -17.64
CA LEU A 9 1.95 4.33 -18.49
C LEU A 9 1.68 4.05 -19.97
N ASP A 10 1.40 2.79 -20.30
CA ASP A 10 1.11 2.33 -21.66
C ASP A 10 -0.19 2.92 -22.24
N LYS A 11 -1.27 2.98 -21.45
CA LYS A 11 -2.60 3.47 -21.86
C LYS A 11 -2.54 4.93 -22.29
N TYR A 12 -1.84 5.77 -21.53
CA TYR A 12 -1.69 7.19 -21.84
C TYR A 12 -0.44 7.49 -22.66
N LYS A 13 0.31 6.46 -23.07
CA LYS A 13 1.57 6.58 -23.82
C LYS A 13 2.54 7.54 -23.14
N ILE A 14 2.52 7.55 -21.80
CA ILE A 14 3.41 8.37 -20.97
C ILE A 14 4.86 7.88 -21.10
N ASP A 15 5.05 6.62 -21.47
CA ASP A 15 6.33 6.00 -21.77
C ASP A 15 6.69 6.00 -23.28
N ASP A 16 5.83 6.56 -24.14
CA ASP A 16 6.16 6.80 -25.55
C ASP A 16 6.95 8.11 -25.72
N PHE A 17 8.20 8.03 -25.33
CA PHE A 17 9.15 9.13 -25.41
C PHE A 17 9.71 9.37 -26.80
N LYS A 18 9.45 8.52 -27.80
CA LYS A 18 9.95 8.74 -29.16
C LYS A 18 8.92 9.43 -30.03
N THR A 19 7.65 9.11 -29.86
CA THR A 19 6.59 9.59 -30.76
C THR A 19 5.75 10.72 -30.15
N ASN A 20 5.41 10.66 -28.85
CA ASN A 20 4.51 11.64 -28.23
C ASN A 20 5.23 12.68 -27.36
N LEU A 21 6.08 12.24 -26.43
CA LEU A 21 6.78 13.15 -25.51
C LEU A 21 8.16 13.61 -26.01
N LYS A 22 8.73 12.89 -26.99
CA LYS A 22 10.06 13.17 -27.59
C LYS A 22 11.21 13.35 -26.58
N LEU A 23 11.10 12.78 -25.37
CA LEU A 23 12.14 12.85 -24.35
C LEU A 23 13.28 11.87 -24.64
N SER A 24 14.52 12.32 -24.46
CA SER A 24 15.70 11.50 -24.73
C SER A 24 16.83 11.78 -23.72
N GLY A 25 17.71 10.80 -23.54
CA GLY A 25 18.83 10.91 -22.61
C GLY A 25 18.38 11.26 -21.19
N HIS A 26 18.97 12.29 -20.62
CA HIS A 26 18.72 12.72 -19.23
C HIS A 26 17.28 13.21 -19.01
N THR A 27 16.66 13.85 -20.00
CA THR A 27 15.27 14.36 -19.84
C THR A 27 14.24 13.26 -19.57
N LYS A 28 14.46 12.05 -20.10
CA LYS A 28 13.62 10.88 -19.80
C LYS A 28 13.83 10.38 -18.37
N ILE A 29 15.07 10.40 -17.88
CA ILE A 29 15.42 10.00 -16.51
C ILE A 29 14.79 11.00 -15.52
N ASP A 30 14.93 12.29 -15.79
CA ASP A 30 14.36 13.35 -14.96
C ASP A 30 12.83 13.23 -14.86
N PHE A 31 12.16 12.96 -15.98
CA PHE A 31 10.71 12.74 -15.99
C PHE A 31 10.27 11.58 -15.09
N TYR A 32 10.96 10.44 -15.15
CA TYR A 32 10.65 9.32 -14.26
C TYR A 32 10.96 9.62 -12.79
N ASN A 33 12.05 10.35 -12.53
CA ASN A 33 12.39 10.80 -11.17
C ASN A 33 11.31 11.74 -10.63
N ASP A 34 10.73 12.59 -11.46
CA ASP A 34 9.66 13.49 -11.06
C ASP A 34 8.36 12.74 -10.79
N ILE A 35 8.02 11.73 -11.60
CA ILE A 35 6.91 10.82 -11.29
C ILE A 35 7.16 10.10 -9.95
N ASP A 36 8.36 9.59 -9.71
CA ASP A 36 8.72 8.92 -8.46
C ASP A 36 8.52 9.84 -7.24
N LYS A 37 8.98 11.10 -7.34
CA LYS A 37 8.75 12.13 -6.30
C LYS A 37 7.27 12.41 -6.07
N LEU A 38 6.46 12.47 -7.14
CA LEU A 38 5.01 12.66 -7.03
C LEU A 38 4.36 11.48 -6.30
N LEU A 39 4.68 10.24 -6.68
CA LEU A 39 4.16 9.02 -6.02
C LEU A 39 4.53 9.00 -4.52
N LYS A 40 5.78 9.32 -4.19
CA LYS A 40 6.26 9.42 -2.80
C LYS A 40 5.50 10.50 -2.02
N SER A 41 5.27 11.66 -2.64
CA SER A 41 4.53 12.76 -2.02
C SER A 41 3.07 12.38 -1.76
N MET A 42 2.41 11.74 -2.73
CA MET A 42 1.05 11.21 -2.57
C MET A 42 0.97 10.17 -1.45
N SER A 43 1.91 9.22 -1.40
CA SER A 43 1.98 8.24 -0.31
C SER A 43 2.10 8.92 1.07
N THR A 44 2.89 10.00 1.15
CA THR A 44 3.09 10.77 2.38
C THR A 44 1.81 11.49 2.80
N ILE A 45 1.14 12.17 1.87
CA ILE A 45 -0.13 12.85 2.12
C ILE A 45 -1.19 11.84 2.55
N PHE A 46 -1.32 10.73 1.83
CA PHE A 46 -2.29 9.68 2.15
C PHE A 46 -2.05 9.11 3.55
N ASN A 47 -0.79 8.84 3.93
CA ASN A 47 -0.46 8.41 5.28
C ASN A 47 -0.95 9.42 6.33
N LYS A 48 -0.70 10.72 6.14
CA LYS A 48 -1.17 11.77 7.05
C LYS A 48 -2.69 11.77 7.17
N LEU A 49 -3.41 11.68 6.06
CA LEU A 49 -4.87 11.60 6.05
C LEU A 49 -5.37 10.34 6.77
N ALA A 50 -4.78 9.19 6.51
CA ALA A 50 -5.13 7.92 7.15
C ALA A 50 -4.89 7.93 8.66
N THR A 51 -3.95 8.76 9.16
CA THR A 51 -3.69 8.92 10.59
C THR A 51 -4.62 9.89 11.31
N ILE A 52 -5.50 10.61 10.60
CA ILE A 52 -6.56 11.41 11.23
C ILE A 52 -7.52 10.44 11.93
N GLY A 53 -7.78 10.67 13.22
CA GLY A 53 -8.19 9.65 14.20
C GLY A 53 -9.43 8.79 13.89
N THR A 54 -10.22 9.13 12.88
CA THR A 54 -11.41 8.37 12.46
C THR A 54 -11.15 7.42 11.28
N MET A 55 -10.01 7.52 10.57
CA MET A 55 -9.76 6.79 9.32
C MET A 55 -9.05 5.43 9.49
N ARG A 56 -9.47 4.63 10.48
CA ARG A 56 -8.87 3.29 10.72
C ARG A 56 -8.95 2.35 9.52
N GLY A 57 -9.99 2.47 8.69
CA GLY A 57 -10.11 1.73 7.43
C GLY A 57 -8.92 1.97 6.48
N ALA A 58 -8.49 3.23 6.33
CA ALA A 58 -7.35 3.55 5.47
C ALA A 58 -6.05 2.94 6.01
N GLN A 59 -5.83 2.99 7.33
CA GLN A 59 -4.66 2.38 7.96
C GLN A 59 -4.63 0.85 7.77
N VAL A 60 -5.77 0.18 7.96
CA VAL A 60 -5.88 -1.27 7.72
C VAL A 60 -5.59 -1.59 6.25
N LEU A 61 -6.15 -0.83 5.31
CA LEU A 61 -5.91 -1.03 3.89
C LEU A 61 -4.42 -0.87 3.53
N MET A 62 -3.75 0.14 4.07
CA MET A 62 -2.29 0.33 3.92
C MET A 62 -1.50 -0.84 4.52
N GLY A 63 -1.88 -1.31 5.71
CA GLY A 63 -1.25 -2.45 6.37
C GLY A 63 -1.37 -3.74 5.54
N VAL A 64 -2.57 -4.03 5.03
CA VAL A 64 -2.82 -5.17 4.13
C VAL A 64 -1.98 -5.03 2.87
N ALA A 65 -1.97 -3.85 2.23
CA ALA A 65 -1.21 -3.60 1.03
C ALA A 65 0.31 -3.75 1.22
N LYS A 66 0.85 -3.23 2.32
CA LYS A 66 2.27 -3.38 2.67
C LYS A 66 2.67 -4.86 2.80
N LEU A 67 1.81 -5.68 3.38
CA LEU A 67 2.09 -7.09 3.69
C LEU A 67 1.79 -8.04 2.52
N THR A 68 0.87 -7.67 1.62
CA THR A 68 0.43 -8.51 0.49
C THR A 68 1.58 -8.71 -0.51
N GLY A 69 1.96 -9.95 -0.78
CA GLY A 69 3.00 -10.28 -1.76
C GLY A 69 2.75 -11.63 -2.44
N PRO A 70 3.52 -12.00 -3.46
CA PRO A 70 3.28 -13.19 -4.29
C PRO A 70 3.08 -14.49 -3.49
N ASP A 71 3.79 -14.62 -2.36
CA ASP A 71 3.79 -15.84 -1.53
C ASP A 71 3.47 -15.55 -0.06
N LYS A 72 2.83 -14.41 0.25
CA LYS A 72 2.54 -14.02 1.63
C LYS A 72 1.06 -14.17 1.95
N VAL A 73 0.77 -15.10 2.85
CA VAL A 73 -0.52 -15.16 3.55
C VAL A 73 -0.53 -14.06 4.60
N VAL A 74 -1.43 -13.09 4.44
CA VAL A 74 -1.63 -12.01 5.41
C VAL A 74 -2.82 -12.36 6.28
N ASN A 75 -2.66 -12.28 7.60
CA ASN A 75 -3.76 -12.43 8.54
C ASN A 75 -4.02 -11.12 9.32
N LYS A 76 -5.14 -11.07 10.05
CA LYS A 76 -5.54 -9.87 10.82
C LYS A 76 -4.50 -9.48 11.90
N THR A 77 -3.81 -10.47 12.48
CA THR A 77 -2.73 -10.25 13.46
C THR A 77 -1.49 -9.64 12.82
N ASP A 78 -1.13 -10.04 11.59
CA ASP A 78 0.00 -9.46 10.87
C ASP A 78 -0.24 -7.97 10.61
N VAL A 79 -1.46 -7.61 10.20
CA VAL A 79 -1.87 -6.21 10.00
C VAL A 79 -1.82 -5.44 11.32
N LYS A 80 -2.32 -6.02 12.42
CA LYS A 80 -2.23 -5.42 13.76
C LYS A 80 -0.78 -5.12 14.14
N ASN A 81 0.12 -6.09 13.92
CA ASN A 81 1.53 -5.95 14.23
C ASN A 81 2.20 -4.91 13.33
N CYS A 82 1.92 -4.92 12.02
CA CYS A 82 2.38 -3.93 11.05
C CYS A 82 2.00 -2.50 11.46
N LEU A 83 0.77 -2.31 11.94
CA LEU A 83 0.28 -1.01 12.43
C LEU A 83 0.73 -0.66 13.85
N ASN A 84 1.50 -1.54 14.51
CA ASN A 84 1.92 -1.41 15.90
C ASN A 84 0.75 -1.12 16.86
N ILE A 85 -0.34 -1.87 16.70
CA ILE A 85 -1.54 -1.77 17.54
C ILE A 85 -1.54 -2.87 18.60
N ASP A 86 -1.91 -2.51 19.82
CA ASP A 86 -1.97 -3.40 20.99
C ASP A 86 -3.05 -4.49 20.84
N ARG A 87 -4.27 -4.10 20.44
CA ARG A 87 -5.46 -4.97 20.46
C ARG A 87 -6.11 -5.08 19.08
N LEU A 88 -6.46 -6.30 18.68
CA LEU A 88 -7.04 -6.57 17.36
C LEU A 88 -8.46 -5.99 17.22
N GLU A 89 -9.20 -5.93 18.32
CA GLU A 89 -10.57 -5.42 18.38
C GLU A 89 -10.68 -3.97 17.89
N LYS A 90 -9.60 -3.18 18.04
CA LYS A 90 -9.52 -1.81 17.53
C LYS A 90 -9.57 -1.73 16.00
N LEU A 91 -9.31 -2.84 15.31
CA LEU A 91 -9.34 -2.95 13.85
C LEU A 91 -10.60 -3.64 13.32
N ARG A 92 -11.45 -4.18 14.19
CA ARG A 92 -12.60 -5.01 13.79
C ARG A 92 -13.53 -4.27 12.83
N SER A 93 -13.98 -3.08 13.20
CA SER A 93 -14.88 -2.26 12.37
C SER A 93 -14.23 -1.83 11.05
N ALA A 94 -12.91 -1.65 11.03
CA ALA A 94 -12.16 -1.33 9.82
C ALA A 94 -12.11 -2.51 8.85
N PHE A 95 -11.87 -3.73 9.33
CA PHE A 95 -11.95 -4.93 8.50
C PHE A 95 -13.36 -5.15 7.94
N GLU A 96 -14.38 -5.07 8.80
CA GLU A 96 -15.79 -5.23 8.39
C GLU A 96 -16.19 -4.20 7.32
N TYR A 97 -15.78 -2.94 7.50
CA TYR A 97 -16.02 -1.89 6.51
C TYR A 97 -15.33 -2.17 5.17
N LEU A 98 -14.03 -2.50 5.18
CA LEU A 98 -13.26 -2.71 3.95
C LEU A 98 -13.74 -3.93 3.18
N GLU A 99 -14.15 -4.99 3.87
CA GLU A 99 -14.73 -6.18 3.26
C GLU A 99 -16.08 -5.86 2.63
N LYS A 100 -16.99 -5.19 3.37
CA LYS A 100 -18.29 -4.77 2.84
C LYS A 100 -18.16 -3.81 1.64
N ALA A 101 -17.17 -2.93 1.68
CA ALA A 101 -16.84 -2.01 0.58
C ALA A 101 -16.01 -2.67 -0.53
N LYS A 102 -15.76 -3.98 -0.46
CA LYS A 102 -15.05 -4.78 -1.47
C LYS A 102 -13.60 -4.36 -1.73
N TYR A 103 -12.94 -3.67 -0.81
CA TYR A 103 -11.50 -3.36 -0.94
C TYR A 103 -10.61 -4.54 -0.55
N ILE A 104 -11.10 -5.41 0.33
CA ILE A 104 -10.42 -6.63 0.74
C ILE A 104 -11.37 -7.82 0.65
N THR A 105 -10.82 -9.01 0.57
CA THR A 105 -11.53 -10.27 0.80
C THR A 105 -10.97 -10.94 2.04
N ILE A 106 -11.84 -11.57 2.81
CA ILE A 106 -11.46 -12.34 3.99
C ILE A 106 -11.88 -13.79 3.78
N GLU A 107 -10.90 -14.68 3.62
CA GLU A 107 -11.14 -16.11 3.56
C GLU A 107 -11.01 -16.70 4.96
N GLU A 108 -12.12 -17.22 5.50
CA GLU A 108 -12.12 -17.92 6.77
C GLU A 108 -11.51 -19.32 6.59
N LYS A 109 -10.41 -19.59 7.29
CA LYS A 109 -9.81 -20.94 7.34
C LYS A 109 -10.17 -21.65 8.64
N THR A 110 -10.17 -20.90 9.76
CA THR A 110 -10.67 -21.34 11.07
C THR A 110 -11.28 -20.15 11.81
N GLU A 111 -12.00 -20.39 12.92
CA GLU A 111 -12.58 -19.32 13.76
C GLU A 111 -11.58 -18.23 14.19
N LYS A 112 -10.30 -18.59 14.30
CA LYS A 112 -9.23 -17.68 14.76
C LYS A 112 -8.27 -17.27 13.63
N PHE A 113 -8.30 -17.95 12.48
CA PHE A 113 -7.36 -17.72 11.39
C PHE A 113 -8.11 -17.34 10.10
N HIS A 114 -7.96 -16.07 9.74
CA HIS A 114 -8.57 -15.47 8.56
C HIS A 114 -7.47 -14.95 7.64
N ILE A 115 -7.53 -15.32 6.36
CA ILE A 115 -6.62 -14.80 5.34
C ILE A 115 -7.24 -13.54 4.76
N VAL A 116 -6.50 -12.43 4.80
CA VAL A 116 -6.91 -11.14 4.27
C VAL A 116 -6.16 -10.88 2.97
N LYS A 117 -6.88 -10.57 1.89
CA LYS A 117 -6.30 -10.25 0.58
C LYS A 117 -6.85 -8.92 0.08
N LEU A 118 -6.05 -8.18 -0.70
CA LEU A 118 -6.57 -7.06 -1.48
C LEU A 118 -7.45 -7.61 -2.62
N ASN A 119 -8.60 -6.98 -2.85
CA ASN A 119 -9.50 -7.34 -3.95
C ASN A 119 -9.04 -6.71 -5.28
N GLU A 120 -7.84 -7.08 -5.74
CA GLU A 120 -7.23 -6.55 -6.97
C GLU A 120 -7.97 -6.98 -8.24
N GLU A 121 -8.75 -8.06 -8.17
CA GLU A 121 -9.54 -8.57 -9.30
C GLU A 121 -10.71 -7.63 -9.64
N GLU A 122 -11.47 -7.18 -8.63
CA GLU A 122 -12.57 -6.24 -8.83
C GLU A 122 -12.09 -4.78 -8.82
N ASN A 123 -10.95 -4.47 -8.18
CA ASN A 123 -10.41 -3.12 -8.05
C ASN A 123 -8.94 -3.06 -8.49
N PRO A 124 -8.65 -2.91 -9.79
CA PRO A 124 -7.28 -2.95 -10.31
C PRO A 124 -6.40 -1.81 -9.78
N ASP A 125 -7.00 -0.68 -9.37
CA ASP A 125 -6.29 0.44 -8.72
C ASP A 125 -5.60 0.02 -7.42
N LEU A 126 -6.09 -1.02 -6.73
CA LEU A 126 -5.47 -1.55 -5.53
C LEU A 126 -4.09 -2.14 -5.79
N ARG A 127 -3.82 -2.59 -7.02
CA ARG A 127 -2.49 -3.08 -7.41
C ARG A 127 -1.47 -1.93 -7.44
N VAL A 128 -1.85 -0.79 -8.04
CA VAL A 128 -1.02 0.41 -8.07
C VAL A 128 -0.84 0.96 -6.65
N PHE A 129 -1.92 1.01 -5.88
CA PHE A 129 -1.87 1.38 -4.47
C PHE A 129 -0.88 0.50 -3.69
N ARG A 130 -0.96 -0.83 -3.85
CA ARG A 130 -0.02 -1.78 -3.22
C ARG A 130 1.42 -1.46 -3.56
N GLU A 131 1.73 -1.27 -4.84
CA GLU A 131 3.09 -0.95 -5.29
C GLU A 131 3.62 0.36 -4.68
N ILE A 132 2.78 1.40 -4.62
CA ILE A 132 3.13 2.69 -3.98
C ILE A 132 3.38 2.49 -2.49
N ILE A 133 2.47 1.83 -1.77
CA ILE A 133 2.58 1.60 -0.32
C ILE A 133 3.83 0.77 0.00
N GLN A 134 4.09 -0.30 -0.74
CA GLN A 134 5.27 -1.14 -0.51
C GLN A 134 6.57 -0.38 -0.72
N LYS A 135 6.62 0.50 -1.73
CA LYS A 135 7.83 1.22 -2.10
C LYS A 135 8.11 2.42 -1.19
N TYR A 136 7.10 3.20 -0.81
CA TYR A 136 7.32 4.50 -0.16
C TYR A 136 6.85 4.57 1.29
N TRP A 137 5.89 3.75 1.71
CA TRP A 137 5.36 3.81 3.07
C TRP A 137 6.16 2.92 4.01
N LYS A 138 6.57 3.50 5.14
CA LYS A 138 7.09 2.77 6.29
C LYS A 138 5.96 2.52 7.27
N SER A 139 5.80 1.27 7.71
CA SER A 139 4.78 0.94 8.69
C SER A 139 5.18 1.47 10.08
N PRO A 140 4.21 1.73 10.96
CA PRO A 140 4.50 2.11 12.35
C PRO A 140 5.43 1.13 13.07
N HIS A 141 5.33 -0.16 12.76
CA HIS A 141 6.24 -1.16 13.31
C HIS A 141 7.68 -0.99 12.81
N GLU A 142 7.87 -0.77 11.50
CA GLU A 142 9.20 -0.51 10.92
C GLU A 142 9.84 0.74 11.53
N GLU A 143 9.06 1.79 11.78
CA GLU A 143 9.54 3.03 12.41
C GLU A 143 10.01 2.81 13.85
N VAL A 144 9.25 2.03 14.64
CA VAL A 144 9.63 1.69 16.03
C VAL A 144 10.89 0.83 16.06
N GLU A 145 10.98 -0.20 15.20
CA GLU A 145 12.18 -1.05 15.11
C GLU A 145 13.42 -0.27 14.68
N GLN A 146 13.27 0.69 13.76
CA GLN A 146 14.37 1.56 13.36
C GLN A 146 14.82 2.46 14.52
N ALA A 147 13.90 3.01 15.30
CA ALA A 147 14.23 3.85 16.45
C ALA A 147 14.97 3.09 17.57
N LYS A 148 14.61 1.82 17.81
CA LYS A 148 15.32 0.97 18.79
C LYS A 148 16.78 0.75 18.40
N LYS A 149 17.05 0.41 17.15
CA LYS A 149 18.43 0.19 16.65
C LYS A 149 19.33 1.40 16.90
N TRP A 150 18.83 2.61 16.66
CA TRP A 150 19.59 3.84 16.92
C TRP A 150 19.85 4.12 18.40
N SER A 151 19.01 3.60 19.29
CA SER A 151 19.25 3.72 20.74
C SER A 151 20.27 2.72 21.27
N GLU A 152 20.45 1.58 20.59
CA GLU A 152 21.44 0.55 20.95
C GLU A 152 22.85 0.85 20.40
N GLU A 153 22.94 1.69 19.36
CA GLU A 153 24.20 2.16 18.76
C GLU A 153 24.82 3.37 19.50
N ARG A 154 24.20 3.85 20.59
CA ARG A 154 24.70 4.96 21.44
C ARG A 154 25.17 4.44 22.79
#